data_AF-A0A7J6X8D1-F1
#
_entry.id   AF-A0A7J6X8D1-F1
#
_cell.length_a   1.000
_cell.length_b   1.000
_cell.length_c   1.000
_cell.angle_alpha   90.00
_cell.angle_beta   90.00
_cell.angle_gamma   90.00
#
_symmetry.space_group_name_H-M   'P 1'
#
loop_
_entity.id
_entity.type
_entity.pdbx_description
1 polymer ?
#
loop_
_entity_poly.entity_id
_entity_poly.type
_entity_poly.pdbx_seq_one_letter_code
_entity_poly.pdbx_strand_id
1 'polypeptide(L)'
;MKRLMRYNLGSVALGSLIVSFVEWFRYILDSMRRKLKGTDSMSETWMGKMGAGSSQCCLGCIDWTIRSVNRNAYIMIAITGKGFFRASSIATGLIMNNILRIGKVNVIGDIILFLGKLCVSLFCAVFAFLMLDTHKYRSAHNKITSPLFPVLVCWWLGYVVATLFFAVVEMSIDTIILSFCQDSEEHQGTAQYAPPLLIETLTDQNEMQRLTQGSSI
;
A
#
# COMPACT_ATOMS: atom_id res chain seq x y z
N MET A 1 20.44 -4.51 19.01
CA MET A 1 20.49 -4.98 17.60
C MET A 1 20.66 -6.50 17.44
N LYS A 2 21.63 -7.18 18.09
CA LYS A 2 21.86 -8.64 17.91
C LYS A 2 20.68 -9.57 18.27
N ARG A 3 19.80 -9.19 19.20
CA ARG A 3 18.56 -9.94 19.52
C ARG A 3 17.46 -9.72 18.47
N LEU A 4 17.17 -8.46 18.12
CA LEU A 4 16.22 -8.10 17.06
C LEU A 4 16.58 -8.77 15.72
N MET A 5 17.86 -8.77 15.34
CA MET A 5 18.30 -9.46 14.13
C MET A 5 18.07 -10.97 14.21
N ARG A 6 18.42 -11.66 15.31
CA ARG A 6 18.24 -13.12 15.37
C ARG A 6 16.78 -13.57 15.39
N TYR A 7 15.88 -12.81 16.03
CA TYR A 7 14.47 -13.20 16.13
C TYR A 7 13.62 -12.67 14.96
N ASN A 8 13.95 -11.52 14.37
CA ASN A 8 13.19 -10.96 13.26
C ASN A 8 13.74 -11.34 11.88
N LEU A 9 15.01 -11.78 11.73
CA LEU A 9 15.51 -12.24 10.42
C LEU A 9 14.71 -13.43 9.89
N GLY A 10 14.29 -14.36 10.75
CA GLY A 10 13.50 -15.52 10.32
C GLY A 10 12.17 -15.10 9.69
N SER A 11 11.46 -14.17 10.34
CA SER A 11 10.20 -13.62 9.82
C SER A 11 10.41 -12.79 8.55
N VAL A 12 11.48 -11.99 8.49
CA VAL A 12 11.84 -11.20 7.30
C VAL A 12 12.20 -12.10 6.11
N ALA A 13 12.99 -13.14 6.35
CA ALA A 13 13.36 -14.12 5.34
C ALA A 13 12.14 -14.90 4.84
N LEU A 14 11.23 -15.31 5.74
CA LEU A 14 9.99 -16.01 5.37
C LEU A 14 9.07 -15.12 4.52
N GLY A 15 8.83 -13.87 4.91
CA GLY A 15 7.98 -12.99 4.11
C GLY A 15 8.63 -12.66 2.75
N SER A 16 9.95 -12.45 2.70
CA SER A 16 10.68 -12.26 1.43
C SER A 16 10.63 -13.50 0.53
N LEU A 17 10.73 -14.69 1.12
CA LEU A 17 10.62 -15.97 0.40
C LEU A 17 9.23 -16.13 -0.22
N ILE A 18 8.18 -15.79 0.53
CA ILE A 18 6.79 -15.86 0.04
C ILE A 18 6.56 -14.90 -1.13
N VAL A 19 7.01 -13.63 -1.04
CA VAL A 19 6.90 -12.69 -2.17
C VAL A 19 7.67 -13.20 -3.39
N SER A 20 8.93 -13.61 -3.18
CA SER A 20 9.80 -14.06 -4.26
C SER A 20 9.25 -15.32 -4.96
N PHE A 21 8.67 -16.25 -4.19
CA PHE A 21 8.06 -17.47 -4.73
C PHE A 21 6.87 -17.15 -5.64
N VAL A 22 6.06 -16.16 -5.26
CA VAL A 22 4.88 -15.72 -6.04
C VAL A 22 5.32 -14.98 -7.30
N GLU A 23 6.31 -14.11 -7.21
CA GLU A 23 6.90 -13.43 -8.37
C GLU A 23 7.55 -14.42 -9.34
N TRP A 24 8.22 -15.46 -8.81
CA TRP A 24 8.77 -16.55 -9.61
C TRP A 24 7.66 -17.33 -10.34
N PHE A 25 6.57 -17.66 -9.64
CA PHE A 25 5.43 -18.35 -10.23
C PHE A 25 4.75 -17.53 -11.34
N ARG A 26 4.58 -16.22 -11.14
CA ARG A 26 4.12 -15.29 -12.18
C ARG A 26 5.03 -15.28 -13.39
N TYR A 27 6.33 -15.17 -13.15
CA TYR A 27 7.32 -15.13 -14.22
C TYR A 27 7.25 -16.39 -15.10
N ILE A 28 7.05 -17.57 -14.48
CA ILE A 28 6.85 -18.84 -15.19
C ILE A 28 5.57 -18.80 -16.02
N LEU A 29 4.43 -18.40 -15.44
CA LEU A 29 3.14 -18.35 -16.14
C LEU A 29 3.14 -17.35 -17.30
N ASP A 30 3.76 -16.19 -17.12
CA ASP A 30 3.94 -15.21 -18.20
C ASP A 30 4.89 -15.74 -19.28
N SER A 31 5.94 -16.48 -18.90
CA SER A 31 6.84 -17.13 -19.86
C SER A 31 6.12 -18.20 -20.70
N MET A 32 5.30 -19.04 -20.07
CA MET A 32 4.48 -20.02 -20.77
C MET A 32 3.48 -19.33 -21.70
N ARG A 33 2.79 -18.29 -21.22
CA ARG A 33 1.85 -17.50 -22.03
C ARG A 33 2.52 -16.86 -23.25
N ARG A 34 3.74 -16.31 -23.09
CA ARG A 34 4.52 -15.75 -24.21
C ARG A 34 4.89 -16.83 -25.22
N LYS A 35 5.27 -18.02 -24.77
CA LYS A 35 5.58 -19.16 -25.65
C LYS A 35 4.36 -19.65 -26.43
N LEU A 36 3.19 -19.78 -25.80
CA LEU A 36 1.95 -20.17 -26.50
C LEU A 36 1.51 -19.10 -27.52
N LYS A 37 1.58 -17.81 -27.17
CA LYS A 37 1.28 -16.72 -28.11
C LYS A 37 2.24 -16.64 -29.31
N GLY A 38 3.48 -17.11 -29.16
CA GLY A 38 4.46 -17.16 -30.25
C GLY A 38 4.24 -18.28 -31.26
N THR A 39 3.41 -19.29 -30.93
CA THR A 39 3.11 -20.44 -31.78
C THR A 39 1.72 -20.34 -32.44
N ASP A 40 0.78 -19.60 -31.84
CA ASP A 40 -0.59 -19.42 -32.36
C ASP A 40 -0.73 -18.23 -33.33
N SER A 41 -0.06 -18.30 -34.50
CA SER A 41 -0.35 -17.40 -35.63
C SER A 41 -1.59 -17.80 -36.45
N MET A 42 -2.29 -18.88 -36.08
CA MET A 42 -3.54 -19.33 -36.70
C MET A 42 -4.42 -19.98 -35.64
N SER A 43 -5.40 -19.22 -35.12
CA SER A 43 -6.65 -19.64 -34.44
C SER A 43 -6.92 -18.72 -33.24
N GLU A 44 -7.47 -17.53 -33.50
CA GLU A 44 -8.04 -16.70 -32.45
C GLU A 44 -9.33 -17.35 -31.92
N THR A 45 -9.20 -18.36 -31.05
CA THR A 45 -10.34 -18.87 -30.31
C THR A 45 -10.63 -17.91 -29.16
N TRP A 46 -11.86 -17.38 -29.11
CA TRP A 46 -12.40 -16.53 -28.03
C TRP A 46 -12.12 -17.09 -26.61
N MET A 47 -12.04 -18.41 -26.48
CA MET A 47 -11.67 -19.13 -25.24
C MET A 47 -10.23 -18.86 -24.76
N GLY A 48 -9.26 -18.67 -25.66
CA GLY A 48 -7.87 -18.38 -25.30
C GLY A 48 -7.69 -16.98 -24.71
N LYS A 49 -8.42 -15.98 -25.24
CA LYS A 49 -8.45 -14.61 -24.73
C LYS A 49 -9.15 -14.53 -23.35
N MET A 50 -10.27 -15.23 -23.18
CA MET A 50 -10.99 -15.34 -21.88
C MET A 50 -10.15 -16.03 -20.80
N GLY A 51 -9.52 -17.17 -21.11
CA GLY A 51 -8.67 -17.91 -20.16
C GLY A 51 -7.39 -17.14 -19.78
N ALA A 52 -6.78 -16.43 -20.73
CA ALA A 52 -5.63 -15.59 -20.46
C ALA A 52 -6.00 -14.39 -19.57
N GLY A 53 -7.12 -13.72 -19.82
CA GLY A 53 -7.58 -12.60 -18.99
C GLY A 53 -7.83 -13.00 -17.53
N SER A 54 -8.55 -14.12 -17.32
CA SER A 54 -8.86 -14.64 -15.99
C SER A 54 -7.60 -14.98 -15.19
N SER A 55 -6.65 -15.71 -15.79
CA SER A 55 -5.40 -16.08 -15.12
C SER A 55 -4.54 -14.88 -14.71
N GLN A 56 -4.53 -13.79 -15.49
CA GLN A 56 -3.79 -12.57 -15.13
C GLN A 56 -4.45 -11.84 -13.96
N CYS A 57 -5.78 -11.77 -13.95
CA CYS A 57 -6.54 -11.19 -12.84
C CYS A 57 -6.31 -11.98 -11.55
N CYS A 58 -6.47 -13.32 -11.59
CA CYS A 58 -6.27 -14.17 -10.42
C CYS A 58 -4.86 -14.06 -9.86
N LEU A 59 -3.82 -14.05 -10.71
CA LEU A 59 -2.46 -13.80 -10.26
C LEU A 59 -2.37 -12.44 -9.61
N GLY A 60 -2.88 -11.38 -10.25
CA GLY A 60 -2.96 -10.01 -9.74
C GLY A 60 -3.48 -9.96 -8.31
N CYS A 61 -4.65 -10.55 -8.08
CA CYS A 61 -5.28 -10.65 -6.77
C CYS A 61 -4.41 -11.41 -5.75
N ILE A 62 -3.77 -12.52 -6.15
CA ILE A 62 -2.87 -13.29 -5.28
C ILE A 62 -1.66 -12.45 -4.87
N ASP A 63 -1.07 -11.65 -5.77
CA ASP A 63 0.03 -10.74 -5.41
C ASP A 63 -0.40 -9.76 -4.34
N TRP A 64 -1.54 -9.13 -4.61
CA TRP A 64 -2.01 -8.02 -3.82
C TRP A 64 -2.37 -8.53 -2.43
N THR A 65 -3.02 -9.69 -2.38
CA THR A 65 -3.33 -10.40 -1.13
C THR A 65 -2.05 -10.76 -0.39
N ILE A 66 -1.04 -11.34 -1.05
CA ILE A 66 0.19 -11.76 -0.39
C ILE A 66 1.02 -10.57 0.11
N ARG A 67 1.12 -9.49 -0.68
CA ARG A 67 1.77 -8.26 -0.25
C ARG A 67 1.03 -7.61 0.93
N SER A 68 -0.30 -7.58 0.88
CA SER A 68 -1.15 -7.07 1.95
C SER A 68 -0.98 -7.90 3.22
N VAL A 69 -1.10 -9.23 3.13
CA VAL A 69 -0.90 -10.15 4.26
C VAL A 69 0.51 -10.03 4.84
N ASN A 70 1.55 -9.95 4.00
CA ASN A 70 2.92 -9.73 4.47
C ASN A 70 3.05 -8.44 5.26
N ARG A 71 2.57 -7.31 4.71
CA ARG A 71 2.60 -6.00 5.38
C ARG A 71 1.90 -6.07 6.75
N ASN A 72 0.69 -6.59 6.79
CA ASN A 72 -0.11 -6.69 8.01
C ASN A 72 0.51 -7.67 9.03
N ALA A 73 1.10 -8.76 8.56
CA ALA A 73 1.82 -9.71 9.41
C ALA A 73 3.05 -9.07 10.05
N TYR A 74 3.84 -8.28 9.33
CA TYR A 74 5.00 -7.59 9.91
C TYR A 74 4.61 -6.56 10.96
N ILE A 75 3.52 -5.82 10.73
CA ILE A 75 2.96 -4.91 11.73
C ILE A 75 2.58 -5.70 12.99
N MET A 76 1.88 -6.83 12.83
CA MET A 76 1.48 -7.67 13.95
C MET A 76 2.66 -8.36 14.66
N ILE A 77 3.74 -8.71 13.94
CA ILE A 77 4.99 -9.20 14.53
C ILE A 77 5.60 -8.09 15.41
N ALA A 78 5.58 -6.83 14.96
CA ALA A 78 6.10 -5.71 15.72
C ALA A 78 5.28 -5.44 17.00
N ILE A 79 3.95 -5.63 16.96
CA ILE A 79 3.07 -5.41 18.12
C ILE A 79 3.10 -6.60 19.09
N THR A 80 2.91 -7.83 18.60
CA THR A 80 2.76 -9.04 19.45
C THR A 80 4.07 -9.77 19.74
N GLY A 81 5.11 -9.56 18.95
CA GLY A 81 6.36 -10.34 19.02
C GLY A 81 6.23 -11.82 18.63
N LYS A 82 5.10 -12.25 18.05
CA LYS A 82 4.87 -13.64 17.62
C LYS A 82 5.48 -13.91 16.24
N GLY A 83 5.72 -15.18 15.91
CA GLY A 83 6.25 -15.58 14.59
C GLY A 83 5.30 -15.28 13.43
N PHE A 84 5.84 -15.19 12.21
CA PHE A 84 5.14 -14.73 11.00
C PHE A 84 3.76 -15.36 10.77
N PHE A 85 3.64 -16.69 10.76
CA PHE A 85 2.36 -17.37 10.51
C PHE A 85 1.30 -17.05 11.56
N ARG A 86 1.69 -16.98 12.83
CA ARG A 86 0.75 -16.70 13.92
C ARG A 86 0.34 -15.23 13.93
N ALA A 87 1.29 -14.33 13.69
CA ALA A 87 1.02 -12.91 13.55
C ALA A 87 0.14 -12.62 12.32
N SER A 88 0.39 -13.25 11.19
CA SER A 88 -0.43 -13.15 9.97
C SER A 88 -1.87 -13.59 10.22
N SER A 89 -2.08 -14.74 10.87
CA SER A 89 -3.42 -15.23 11.20
C SER A 89 -4.18 -14.27 12.13
N ILE A 90 -3.49 -13.69 13.11
CA ILE A 90 -4.08 -12.71 14.03
C ILE A 90 -4.44 -11.44 13.24
N ALA A 91 -3.49 -10.87 12.48
CA ALA A 91 -3.71 -9.66 11.68
C ALA A 91 -4.89 -9.80 10.71
N THR A 92 -4.95 -10.90 9.96
CA THR A 92 -6.06 -11.17 9.03
C THR A 92 -7.38 -11.34 9.78
N GLY A 93 -7.38 -12.01 10.94
CA GLY A 93 -8.58 -12.13 11.78
C GLY A 93 -9.10 -10.78 12.26
N LEU A 94 -8.23 -9.92 12.80
CA LEU A 94 -8.58 -8.58 13.25
C LEU A 94 -9.13 -7.72 12.10
N ILE A 95 -8.46 -7.78 10.95
CA ILE A 95 -8.89 -7.04 9.75
C ILE A 95 -10.24 -7.54 9.29
N MET A 96 -10.47 -8.86 9.25
CA MET A 96 -11.73 -9.42 8.77
C MET A 96 -12.90 -9.12 9.71
N ASN A 97 -12.67 -9.20 11.03
CA ASN A 97 -13.67 -8.84 12.05
C ASN A 97 -14.03 -7.35 12.05
N ASN A 98 -13.12 -6.49 11.59
CA ASN A 98 -13.29 -5.03 11.60
C ASN A 98 -13.18 -4.41 10.20
N ILE A 99 -13.38 -5.18 9.13
CA ILE A 99 -12.99 -4.81 7.75
C ILE A 99 -13.69 -3.54 7.28
N LEU A 100 -14.95 -3.37 7.67
CA LEU A 100 -15.77 -2.22 7.31
C LEU A 100 -15.29 -0.94 8.04
N ARG A 101 -14.91 -1.07 9.32
CA ARG A 101 -14.42 0.04 10.15
C ARG A 101 -13.04 0.48 9.69
N ILE A 102 -12.13 -0.48 9.53
CA ILE A 102 -10.76 -0.26 9.06
C ILE A 102 -10.80 0.28 7.63
N GLY A 103 -11.64 -0.29 6.76
CA GLY A 103 -11.75 0.08 5.36
C GLY A 103 -12.13 1.56 5.16
N LYS A 104 -13.13 2.07 5.89
CA LYS A 104 -13.53 3.49 5.79
C LYS A 104 -12.40 4.44 6.20
N VAL A 105 -11.75 4.15 7.32
CA VAL A 105 -10.65 4.98 7.84
C VAL A 105 -9.46 4.94 6.88
N ASN A 106 -9.15 3.76 6.33
CA ASN A 106 -8.08 3.61 5.36
C ASN A 106 -8.36 4.39 4.07
N VAL A 107 -9.60 4.35 3.56
CA VAL A 107 -10.00 5.11 2.36
C VAL A 107 -9.86 6.62 2.58
N ILE A 108 -10.30 7.14 3.73
CA ILE A 108 -10.14 8.57 4.05
C ILE A 108 -8.65 8.93 4.16
N GLY A 109 -7.87 8.08 4.84
CA GLY A 109 -6.42 8.22 4.93
C GLY A 109 -5.76 8.25 3.55
N ASP A 110 -6.11 7.33 2.66
CA ASP A 110 -5.58 7.23 1.31
C ASP A 110 -5.87 8.50 0.49
N ILE A 111 -7.07 9.07 0.61
CA ILE A 111 -7.42 10.33 -0.08
C ILE A 111 -6.55 11.48 0.45
N ILE A 112 -6.38 11.61 1.76
CA ILE A 112 -5.56 12.66 2.37
C ILE A 112 -4.09 12.51 1.97
N LEU A 113 -3.56 11.29 2.00
CA LEU A 113 -2.19 10.98 1.59
C LEU A 113 -1.99 11.23 0.09
N PHE A 114 -2.97 10.91 -0.75
CA PHE A 114 -2.93 11.19 -2.17
C PHE A 114 -2.90 12.69 -2.45
N LEU A 115 -3.75 13.46 -1.76
CA LEU A 115 -3.77 14.92 -1.88
C LEU A 115 -2.44 15.53 -1.40
N GLY A 116 -1.85 14.98 -0.34
CA GLY A 116 -0.51 15.34 0.13
C GLY A 116 0.58 15.08 -0.91
N LYS A 117 0.60 13.89 -1.53
CA LYS A 117 1.54 13.53 -2.60
C LYS A 117 1.44 14.49 -3.79
N LEU A 118 0.21 14.82 -4.21
CA LEU A 118 -0.04 15.78 -5.27
C LEU A 118 0.44 17.18 -4.90
N CYS A 119 0.07 17.68 -3.72
CA CYS A 119 0.46 19.01 -3.24
C CYS A 119 1.98 19.17 -3.21
N VAL A 120 2.71 18.22 -2.62
CA VAL A 120 4.19 18.25 -2.56
C VAL A 120 4.80 18.23 -3.97
N SER A 121 4.29 17.39 -4.87
CA SER A 121 4.81 17.33 -6.24
C SER A 121 4.60 18.65 -7.00
N LEU A 122 3.42 19.27 -6.87
CA LEU A 122 3.09 20.54 -7.51
C LEU A 122 3.93 21.68 -6.94
N PHE A 123 4.16 21.70 -5.62
CA PHE A 123 5.01 22.71 -4.99
C PHE A 123 6.46 22.62 -5.48
N CYS A 124 7.00 21.40 -5.62
CA CYS A 124 8.31 21.18 -6.22
C CYS A 124 8.38 21.67 -7.67
N ALA A 125 7.33 21.47 -8.47
CA ALA A 125 7.27 21.95 -9.85
C ALA A 125 7.22 23.48 -9.94
N VAL A 126 6.39 24.12 -9.11
CA VAL A 126 6.29 25.58 -9.03
C VAL A 126 7.61 26.18 -8.57
N PHE A 127 8.24 25.60 -7.55
CA PHE A 127 9.54 26.06 -7.05
C PHE A 127 10.64 25.92 -8.12
N ALA A 128 10.66 24.81 -8.86
CA ALA A 128 11.56 24.62 -10.00
C ALA A 128 11.32 25.67 -11.10
N PHE A 129 10.05 25.98 -11.41
CA PHE A 129 9.70 27.01 -12.39
C PHE A 129 10.16 28.41 -11.95
N LEU A 130 9.92 28.79 -10.69
CA LEU A 130 10.36 30.09 -10.15
C LEU A 130 11.89 30.21 -10.09
N MET A 131 12.60 29.13 -9.76
CA MET A 131 14.06 29.09 -9.81
C MET A 131 14.59 29.29 -11.22
N LEU A 132 13.94 28.73 -12.23
CA LEU A 132 14.31 28.92 -13.64
C LEU A 132 13.96 30.32 -14.18
N ASP A 133 12.88 30.95 -13.71
CA ASP A 133 12.48 32.29 -14.16
C ASP A 133 13.30 33.43 -13.50
N THR A 134 14.10 33.11 -12.48
CA THR A 134 15.02 34.08 -11.87
C THR A 134 16.06 34.60 -12.88
N HIS A 135 16.25 35.93 -12.91
CA HIS A 135 16.96 36.72 -13.92
C HIS A 135 18.38 36.23 -14.31
N LYS A 136 19.03 35.41 -13.47
CA LYS A 136 20.34 34.79 -13.74
C LYS A 136 20.32 33.77 -14.89
N TYR A 137 19.20 33.09 -15.14
CA TYR A 137 19.09 32.06 -16.19
C TYR A 137 18.43 32.57 -17.48
N ARG A 138 17.76 33.74 -17.42
CA ARG A 138 17.08 34.37 -18.55
C ARG A 138 18.03 35.16 -19.48
N SER A 139 19.16 35.64 -18.95
CA SER A 139 20.10 36.52 -19.68
C SER A 139 21.47 35.89 -19.99
N ALA A 140 21.75 34.68 -19.52
CA ALA A 140 23.01 34.01 -19.86
C ALA A 140 22.93 33.47 -21.29
N HIS A 141 24.05 33.56 -22.02
CA HIS A 141 24.28 33.20 -23.42
C HIS A 141 23.85 31.77 -23.85
N ASN A 142 23.27 30.98 -22.94
CA ASN A 142 22.80 29.61 -23.08
C ASN A 142 21.27 29.58 -23.02
N LYS A 143 20.61 29.91 -24.14
CA LYS A 143 19.16 29.77 -24.30
C LYS A 143 18.79 28.29 -24.21
N ILE A 144 18.29 27.85 -23.05
CA ILE A 144 17.83 26.47 -22.87
C ILE A 144 16.63 26.26 -23.80
N THR A 145 16.73 25.33 -24.75
CA THR A 145 15.74 25.07 -25.80
C THR A 145 14.33 24.73 -25.27
N SER A 146 14.18 24.30 -24.00
CA SER A 146 12.90 24.35 -23.29
C SER A 146 13.06 24.33 -21.75
N PRO A 147 12.55 25.32 -20.99
CA PRO A 147 12.50 25.28 -19.52
C PRO A 147 11.52 24.23 -18.98
N LEU A 148 10.67 23.68 -19.85
CA LEU A 148 9.72 22.60 -19.54
C LEU A 148 10.42 21.30 -19.12
N PHE A 149 11.51 20.91 -19.78
CA PHE A 149 12.19 19.64 -19.51
C PHE A 149 12.72 19.54 -18.07
N PRO A 150 13.52 20.49 -17.54
CA PRO A 150 14.00 20.43 -16.16
C PRO A 150 12.86 20.52 -15.13
N VAL A 151 11.80 21.30 -15.41
CA VAL A 151 10.63 21.38 -14.51
C VAL A 151 9.89 20.04 -14.44
N LEU A 152 9.71 19.34 -15.57
CA LEU A 152 9.10 18.01 -15.59
C LEU A 152 9.95 16.97 -14.83
N VAL A 153 11.27 17.02 -14.98
CA VAL A 153 12.18 16.14 -14.24
C VAL A 153 12.11 16.42 -12.73
N CYS A 154 12.11 17.69 -12.33
CA CYS A 154 11.95 18.08 -10.92
C CYS A 154 10.59 17.66 -10.35
N TRP A 155 9.51 17.84 -11.11
CA TRP A 155 8.18 17.38 -10.72
C TRP A 155 8.14 15.85 -10.53
N TRP A 156 8.70 15.09 -11.47
CA TRP A 156 8.78 13.64 -11.39
C TRP A 156 9.59 13.17 -10.17
N LEU A 157 10.79 13.73 -9.97
CA LEU A 157 11.61 13.40 -8.80
C LEU A 157 10.92 13.79 -7.48
N GLY A 158 10.28 14.95 -7.45
CA GLY A 158 9.47 15.40 -6.30
C GLY A 158 8.31 14.45 -6.00
N TYR A 159 7.63 13.94 -7.04
CA TYR A 159 6.57 12.94 -6.89
C TYR A 159 7.09 11.60 -6.35
N VAL A 160 8.25 11.12 -6.82
CA VAL A 160 8.88 9.90 -6.29
C VAL A 160 9.24 10.06 -4.81
N VAL A 161 9.88 11.16 -4.43
CA VAL A 161 10.25 11.43 -3.03
C VAL A 161 9.01 11.54 -2.14
N ALA A 162 7.97 12.26 -2.60
CA ALA A 162 6.71 12.36 -1.88
C ALA A 162 6.09 10.97 -1.68
N THR A 163 6.06 10.13 -2.72
CA THR A 163 5.53 8.77 -2.65
C THR A 163 6.25 7.92 -1.61
N LEU A 164 7.59 7.98 -1.57
CA LEU A 164 8.39 7.25 -0.58
C LEU A 164 8.13 7.73 0.84
N PHE A 165 8.06 9.05 1.06
CA PHE A 165 7.80 9.62 2.38
C PHE A 165 6.39 9.27 2.88
N PHE A 166 5.37 9.48 2.05
CA PHE A 166 3.99 9.19 2.42
C PHE A 166 3.73 7.67 2.58
N ALA A 167 4.51 6.80 1.94
CA ALA A 167 4.42 5.35 2.19
C ALA A 167 4.78 4.98 3.65
N VAL A 168 5.73 5.69 4.27
CA VAL A 168 6.06 5.49 5.69
C VAL A 168 4.93 5.97 6.59
N VAL A 169 4.28 7.08 6.23
CA VAL A 169 3.11 7.60 6.95
C VAL A 169 1.95 6.59 6.87
N GLU A 170 1.69 6.05 5.69
CA GLU A 170 0.67 5.01 5.46
C GLU A 170 0.92 3.77 6.33
N MET A 171 2.17 3.28 6.39
CA MET A 171 2.55 2.15 7.27
C MET A 171 2.35 2.48 8.76
N SER A 172 2.58 3.74 9.15
CA SER A 172 2.37 4.19 10.52
C SER A 172 0.88 4.21 10.88
N ILE A 173 0.02 4.67 9.96
CA ILE A 173 -1.44 4.67 10.13
C ILE A 173 -1.95 3.24 10.31
N ASP A 174 -1.55 2.30 9.45
CA ASP A 174 -1.94 0.89 9.59
C ASP A 174 -1.50 0.30 10.93
N THR A 175 -0.31 0.67 11.39
CA THR A 175 0.22 0.21 12.68
C THR A 175 -0.64 0.71 13.83
N ILE A 176 -1.05 1.99 13.81
CA ILE A 176 -1.92 2.57 14.83
C ILE A 176 -3.29 1.86 14.82
N ILE A 177 -3.88 1.67 13.63
CA ILE A 177 -5.19 1.02 13.49
C ILE A 177 -5.13 -0.45 13.96
N LEU A 178 -4.12 -1.21 13.54
CA LEU A 178 -3.96 -2.60 13.98
C LEU A 178 -3.67 -2.71 15.47
N SER A 179 -2.88 -1.79 16.03
CA SER A 179 -2.64 -1.73 17.49
C SER A 179 -3.94 -1.45 18.24
N PHE A 180 -4.76 -0.53 17.75
CA PHE A 180 -6.07 -0.23 18.32
C PHE A 180 -7.02 -1.44 18.24
N CYS A 181 -7.08 -2.11 17.10
CA CYS A 181 -7.92 -3.30 16.95
C CYS A 181 -7.47 -4.43 17.87
N GLN A 182 -6.17 -4.62 18.03
CA GLN A 182 -5.63 -5.63 18.95
C GLN A 182 -5.96 -5.30 20.40
N ASP A 183 -5.77 -4.04 20.81
CA ASP A 183 -6.11 -3.58 22.16
C ASP A 183 -7.61 -3.75 22.44
N SER A 184 -8.44 -3.43 21.45
CA SER A 184 -9.89 -3.62 21.53
C SER A 184 -10.30 -5.08 21.64
N GLU A 185 -9.64 -6.02 20.94
CA GLU A 185 -9.97 -7.45 21.07
C GLU A 185 -9.51 -8.04 22.42
N GLU A 186 -8.36 -7.61 22.94
CA GLU A 186 -7.85 -8.07 24.23
C GLU A 186 -8.75 -7.63 25.41
N HIS A 187 -9.42 -6.48 25.27
CA HIS A 187 -10.26 -5.86 26.31
C HIS A 187 -11.77 -5.87 25.97
N GLN A 188 -12.28 -6.94 25.33
CA GLN A 188 -13.73 -7.15 25.09
C GLN A 188 -14.47 -6.00 24.36
N GLY A 189 -13.76 -5.24 23.51
CA GLY A 189 -14.34 -4.17 22.68
C GLY A 189 -14.04 -2.74 23.15
N THR A 190 -13.37 -2.56 24.29
CA THR A 190 -12.98 -1.22 24.79
C THR A 190 -11.46 -1.04 24.75
N ALA A 191 -10.96 -0.27 23.79
CA ALA A 191 -9.54 0.10 23.75
C ALA A 191 -9.19 0.99 24.95
N GLN A 192 -8.25 0.56 25.79
CA GLN A 192 -7.91 1.22 27.07
C GLN A 192 -6.70 2.15 26.91
N TYR A 193 -5.82 1.89 25.95
CA TYR A 193 -4.56 2.63 25.77
C TYR A 193 -4.56 3.57 24.56
N ALA A 194 -5.69 3.66 23.85
CA ALA A 194 -5.82 4.50 22.67
C ALA A 194 -6.09 5.98 23.01
N PRO A 195 -5.60 6.93 22.19
CA PRO A 195 -5.90 8.34 22.41
C PRO A 195 -7.40 8.61 22.30
N PRO A 196 -7.96 9.51 23.12
CA PRO A 196 -9.41 9.72 23.24
C PRO A 196 -10.06 10.14 21.92
N LEU A 197 -9.37 10.99 21.12
CA LEU A 197 -9.82 11.40 19.79
C LEU A 197 -9.98 10.21 18.83
N LEU A 198 -9.09 9.21 18.94
CA LEU A 198 -9.12 8.02 18.08
C LEU A 198 -10.24 7.07 18.53
N ILE A 199 -10.46 6.95 19.84
CA ILE A 199 -11.58 6.17 20.39
C ILE A 199 -12.91 6.78 19.94
N GLU A 200 -13.06 8.10 20.06
CA GLU A 200 -14.29 8.82 19.69
C GLU A 200 -14.58 8.68 18.19
N THR A 201 -13.60 9.00 17.34
CA THR A 201 -13.76 8.86 15.88
C THR A 201 -14.07 7.43 15.44
N LEU A 202 -13.39 6.43 16.03
CA LEU A 202 -13.61 5.05 15.66
C LEU A 202 -14.90 4.48 16.28
N THR A 203 -15.37 4.99 17.42
CA THR A 203 -16.64 4.56 18.08
C THR A 203 -17.84 5.19 17.40
N ASP A 204 -17.78 6.47 17.04
CA ASP A 204 -18.83 7.14 16.26
C ASP A 204 -19.06 6.43 14.90
N GLN A 205 -17.98 6.03 14.24
CA GLN A 205 -18.05 5.19 13.04
C GLN A 205 -18.72 3.83 13.30
N ASN A 206 -18.52 3.24 14.49
CA ASN A 206 -19.12 1.97 14.89
C ASN A 206 -20.63 2.11 15.12
N GLU A 207 -21.07 3.18 15.78
CA GLU A 207 -22.49 3.48 15.97
C GLU A 207 -23.20 3.74 14.64
N MET A 208 -22.60 4.56 13.77
CA MET A 208 -23.11 4.81 12.42
C MET A 208 -23.25 3.51 11.59
N GLN A 209 -22.30 2.58 11.73
CA GLN A 209 -22.39 1.27 11.09
C GLN A 209 -23.52 0.40 11.64
N ARG A 210 -23.70 0.35 12.97
CA ARG A 210 -24.81 -0.40 13.58
C ARG A 210 -26.17 0.14 13.15
N LEU A 211 -26.30 1.46 12.99
CA LEU A 211 -27.50 2.09 12.48
C LEU A 211 -27.76 1.73 11.01
N THR A 212 -26.71 1.67 10.18
CA THR A 212 -26.83 1.31 8.76
C THR A 212 -27.14 -0.18 8.56
N GLN A 213 -26.56 -1.07 9.37
CA GLN A 213 -26.89 -2.51 9.34
C GLN A 213 -28.27 -2.81 9.95
N GLY A 214 -28.65 -2.11 11.02
CA GLY A 214 -29.96 -2.23 11.65
C GLY A 214 -31.12 -1.73 10.78
N SER A 215 -30.87 -0.85 9.81
CA SER A 215 -31.89 -0.41 8.83
C SER A 215 -32.01 -1.33 7.61
N SER A 216 -31.18 -2.38 7.51
CA SER A 216 -31.15 -3.32 6.37
C SER A 216 -31.70 -4.71 6.71
N ILE A 217 -32.37 -4.85 7.86
CA ILE A 217 -33.12 -6.05 8.27
C ILE A 217 -34.61 -5.69 8.39
#